data_AF-A0A158K0Q1-F1
#
_entry.id   AF-A0A158K0Q1-F1
#
_cell.length_a   1.000
_cell.length_b   1.000
_cell.length_c   1.000
_cell.angle_alpha   90.00
_cell.angle_beta   90.00
_cell.angle_gamma   90.00
#
_symmetry.space_group_name_H-M   'P 1'
#
loop_
_entity.id
_entity.type
_entity.pdbx_description
1 polymer ?
#
loop_
_entity_poly.entity_id
_entity_poly.type
_entity_poly.pdbx_seq_one_letter_code
_entity_poly.pdbx_strand_id
1 'polypeptide(L)'
;MTAISLQDGTTMTNATKELHDRQSHYDRLHHQKRMRDLSRRDQLDHTDLRLKEDSRRILNAEAPLTRCVDLADAAYLAELDAFETEQAARKSRGFYEPDWETCTHIGQVADIAQAMDRFYKSDRLNRPGGTRERLIASNEEEFARKGFACIASYHDSVVGRSIFVRPADVGLAVYSSNRA
;
A
#
# COMPACT_ATOMS: atom_id res chain seq x y z
N MET A 1 -14.22 -35.35 -52.15
CA MET A 1 -14.72 -35.15 -50.77
C MET A 1 -13.70 -34.30 -50.04
N THR A 2 -13.96 -33.01 -49.94
CA THR A 2 -13.03 -32.04 -49.33
C THR A 2 -13.36 -31.94 -47.84
N ALA A 3 -12.45 -32.39 -46.99
CA ALA A 3 -12.57 -32.25 -45.55
C ALA A 3 -12.40 -30.77 -45.18
N ILE A 4 -13.45 -30.17 -44.62
CA ILE A 4 -13.41 -28.82 -44.05
C ILE A 4 -12.77 -28.95 -42.66
N SER A 5 -11.60 -28.32 -42.48
CA SER A 5 -10.87 -28.25 -41.20
C SER A 5 -11.74 -27.65 -40.09
N LEU A 6 -11.99 -28.44 -39.04
CA LEU A 6 -12.67 -28.05 -37.81
C LEU A 6 -11.72 -27.47 -36.74
N GLN A 7 -10.53 -27.00 -37.13
CA GLN A 7 -9.48 -26.56 -36.20
C GLN A 7 -9.50 -25.06 -35.84
N ASP A 8 -10.33 -24.24 -36.50
CA ASP A 8 -10.29 -22.78 -36.32
C ASP A 8 -11.13 -22.24 -35.14
N GLY A 9 -12.13 -23.01 -34.67
CA GLY A 9 -13.05 -22.57 -33.61
C GLY A 9 -12.43 -22.48 -32.22
N THR A 10 -11.66 -23.50 -31.82
CA THR A 10 -11.05 -23.59 -30.48
C THR A 10 -9.91 -22.59 -30.28
N THR A 11 -9.18 -22.29 -31.36
CA THR A 11 -8.00 -21.41 -31.32
C THR A 11 -8.41 -19.94 -31.21
N MET A 12 -9.46 -19.51 -31.91
CA MET A 12 -10.03 -18.17 -31.77
C MET A 12 -10.65 -17.91 -30.39
N THR A 13 -11.29 -18.91 -29.78
CA THR A 13 -11.86 -18.78 -28.43
C THR A 13 -10.78 -18.61 -27.37
N ASN A 14 -9.63 -19.28 -27.53
CA ASN A 14 -8.50 -19.16 -26.62
C ASN A 14 -7.83 -17.78 -26.73
N ALA A 15 -7.57 -17.30 -27.95
CA ALA A 15 -6.97 -15.98 -28.16
C ALA A 15 -7.87 -14.84 -27.63
N THR A 16 -9.18 -14.95 -27.81
CA THR A 16 -10.15 -13.96 -27.30
C THR A 16 -10.16 -13.94 -25.77
N LYS A 17 -10.07 -15.12 -25.14
CA LYS A 17 -10.00 -15.26 -23.69
C LYS A 17 -8.69 -14.70 -23.14
N GLU A 18 -7.56 -15.02 -23.74
CA GLU A 18 -6.24 -14.50 -23.33
C GLU A 18 -6.19 -12.97 -23.42
N LEU A 19 -6.74 -12.39 -24.49
CA LEU A 19 -6.85 -10.94 -24.62
C LEU A 19 -7.74 -10.34 -23.52
N HIS A 20 -8.88 -10.98 -23.22
CA HIS A 20 -9.79 -10.52 -22.18
C HIS A 20 -9.17 -10.60 -20.78
N ASP A 21 -8.46 -11.69 -20.48
CA ASP A 21 -7.77 -11.89 -19.22
C ASP A 21 -6.64 -10.85 -19.06
N ARG A 22 -5.88 -10.60 -20.14
CA ARG A 22 -4.83 -9.57 -20.15
C ARG A 22 -5.40 -8.16 -19.97
N GLN A 23 -6.50 -7.82 -20.64
CA GLN A 23 -7.19 -6.54 -20.45
C GLN A 23 -7.65 -6.38 -18.99
N SER A 24 -8.30 -7.42 -18.45
CA SER A 24 -8.83 -7.41 -17.08
C SER A 24 -7.71 -7.29 -16.03
N HIS A 25 -6.56 -7.89 -16.30
CA HIS A 25 -5.36 -7.75 -15.48
C HIS A 25 -4.91 -6.30 -15.38
N TYR A 26 -4.65 -5.66 -16.52
CA TYR A 26 -4.15 -4.29 -16.55
C TYR A 26 -5.18 -3.26 -16.07
N ASP A 27 -6.48 -3.45 -16.36
CA ASP A 27 -7.53 -2.58 -15.83
C ASP A 27 -7.56 -2.65 -14.28
N ARG A 28 -7.36 -3.82 -13.68
CA ARG A 28 -7.26 -3.95 -12.22
C ARG A 28 -6.02 -3.25 -11.67
N LEU A 29 -4.85 -3.44 -12.28
CA LEU A 29 -3.61 -2.77 -11.88
C LEU A 29 -3.76 -1.25 -11.97
N HIS A 30 -4.43 -0.75 -13.00
CA HIS A 30 -4.73 0.67 -13.16
C HIS A 30 -5.50 1.23 -11.96
N HIS A 31 -6.59 0.56 -11.56
CA HIS A 31 -7.39 1.00 -10.41
C HIS A 31 -6.62 0.92 -9.09
N GLN A 32 -5.81 -0.12 -8.89
CA GLN A 32 -4.94 -0.24 -7.71
C GLN A 32 -3.91 0.89 -7.64
N LYS A 33 -3.22 1.16 -8.76
CA LYS A 33 -2.26 2.26 -8.87
C LYS A 33 -2.94 3.61 -8.65
N ARG A 34 -4.11 3.84 -9.24
CA ARG A 34 -4.89 5.07 -9.04
C ARG A 34 -5.27 5.28 -7.57
N MET A 35 -5.72 4.24 -6.88
CA MET A 35 -6.03 4.32 -5.44
C MET A 35 -4.81 4.70 -4.62
N ARG A 36 -3.64 4.13 -4.92
CA ARG A 36 -2.37 4.50 -4.28
C ARG A 36 -2.01 5.96 -4.58
N ASP A 37 -2.01 6.36 -5.84
CA ASP A 37 -1.62 7.70 -6.26
C ASP A 37 -2.55 8.78 -5.65
N LEU A 38 -3.86 8.50 -5.56
CA LEU A 38 -4.81 9.38 -4.87
C LEU A 38 -4.61 9.38 -3.35
N SER A 39 -4.21 8.27 -2.72
CA SER A 39 -3.91 8.25 -1.28
C SER A 39 -2.68 9.08 -0.90
N ARG A 40 -1.81 9.37 -1.87
CA ARG A 40 -0.59 10.18 -1.70
C ARG A 40 -0.82 11.68 -1.83
N ARG A 41 -2.00 12.13 -2.27
CA ARG A 41 -2.31 13.56 -2.41
C ARG A 41 -2.74 14.14 -1.07
N ASP A 42 -2.18 15.30 -0.72
CA ASP A 42 -2.52 16.02 0.51
C ASP A 42 -3.95 16.58 0.49
N GLN A 43 -4.43 16.97 -0.69
CA GLN A 43 -5.79 17.47 -0.90
C GLN A 43 -6.39 16.80 -2.12
N LEU A 44 -7.61 16.27 -1.96
CA LEU A 44 -8.40 15.70 -3.05
C LEU A 44 -9.47 16.69 -3.44
N ASP A 45 -9.55 17.02 -4.73
CA ASP A 45 -10.69 17.74 -5.26
C ASP A 45 -11.91 16.81 -5.46
N HIS A 46 -13.03 17.37 -5.89
CA HIS A 46 -14.25 16.57 -6.14
C HIS A 46 -14.06 15.47 -7.21
N THR A 47 -13.21 15.72 -8.20
CA THR A 47 -12.92 14.75 -9.27
C THR A 47 -12.12 13.59 -8.70
N ASP A 48 -11.09 13.89 -7.91
CA ASP A 48 -10.25 12.92 -7.23
C ASP A 48 -11.06 12.04 -6.29
N LEU A 49 -11.97 12.63 -5.51
CA LEU A 49 -12.87 11.88 -4.62
C LEU A 49 -13.76 10.92 -5.41
N ARG A 50 -14.32 11.37 -6.54
CA ARG A 50 -15.12 10.51 -7.42
C ARG A 50 -14.28 9.38 -8.01
N LEU A 51 -13.09 9.68 -8.53
CA LEU A 51 -12.20 8.69 -9.12
C LEU A 51 -11.73 7.63 -8.10
N LYS A 52 -11.51 8.06 -6.85
CA LYS A 52 -11.19 7.18 -5.72
C LYS A 52 -12.35 6.24 -5.42
N GLU A 53 -13.57 6.77 -5.30
CA GLU A 53 -14.76 5.98 -5.03
C GLU A 53 -15.08 5.00 -6.18
N ASP A 54 -15.00 5.44 -7.43
CA ASP A 54 -15.21 4.58 -8.59
C ASP A 54 -14.23 3.40 -8.61
N SER A 55 -12.94 3.68 -8.34
CA SER A 55 -11.91 2.64 -8.30
C SER A 55 -12.11 1.69 -7.13
N ARG A 56 -12.51 2.19 -5.95
CA ARG A 56 -12.88 1.37 -4.80
C ARG A 56 -14.00 0.39 -5.15
N ARG A 57 -15.07 0.89 -5.77
CA ARG A 57 -16.23 0.06 -6.17
C ARG A 57 -15.84 -1.03 -7.17
N ILE A 58 -15.02 -0.69 -8.17
CA ILE A 58 -14.55 -1.67 -9.16
C ILE A 58 -13.69 -2.76 -8.51
N LEU A 59 -12.74 -2.38 -7.65
CA LEU A 59 -11.84 -3.33 -6.97
C LEU A 59 -12.59 -4.25 -5.99
N ASN A 60 -13.67 -3.77 -5.38
CA ASN A 60 -14.54 -4.54 -4.50
C ASN A 60 -15.63 -5.34 -5.24
N ALA A 61 -15.64 -5.32 -6.58
CA ALA A 61 -16.70 -5.91 -7.40
C ALA A 61 -18.12 -5.36 -7.14
N GLU A 62 -18.22 -4.13 -6.63
CA GLU A 62 -19.47 -3.35 -6.48
C GLU A 62 -19.87 -2.63 -7.79
N ALA A 63 -18.96 -2.60 -8.76
CA ALA A 63 -19.15 -2.06 -10.10
C ALA A 63 -18.40 -2.92 -11.14
N PRO A 64 -18.88 -3.00 -12.40
CA PRO A 64 -18.21 -3.76 -13.43
C PRO A 64 -16.85 -3.15 -13.78
N LEU A 65 -15.87 -4.01 -14.08
CA LEU A 65 -14.57 -3.58 -14.58
C LEU A 65 -14.74 -2.92 -15.96
N THR A 66 -14.26 -1.70 -16.09
CA THR A 66 -14.30 -0.95 -17.35
C THR A 66 -12.97 -1.08 -18.07
N ARG A 67 -13.01 -1.15 -19.40
CA ARG A 67 -11.80 -1.11 -20.24
C ARG A 67 -11.23 0.30 -20.15
N CYS A 68 -10.18 0.46 -19.36
CA CYS A 68 -9.58 1.76 -19.06
C CYS A 68 -8.11 1.84 -19.46
N VAL A 69 -7.48 0.70 -19.77
CA VAL A 69 -6.10 0.63 -20.27
C VAL A 69 -6.07 0.31 -21.76
N ASP A 70 -5.28 1.07 -22.51
CA ASP A 70 -4.93 0.74 -23.88
C ASP A 70 -3.76 -0.27 -23.89
N LEU A 71 -4.01 -1.49 -24.40
CA LEU A 71 -2.99 -2.53 -24.49
C LEU A 71 -1.90 -2.24 -25.53
N ALA A 72 -2.07 -1.23 -26.39
CA ALA A 72 -1.04 -0.77 -27.30
C ALA A 72 -0.04 0.20 -26.63
N ASP A 73 -0.38 0.77 -25.47
CA ASP A 73 0.48 1.69 -24.74
C ASP A 73 1.56 0.94 -23.95
N ALA A 74 2.64 0.55 -24.64
CA ALA A 74 3.73 -0.21 -24.05
C ALA A 74 4.41 0.51 -22.87
N ALA A 75 4.45 1.85 -22.87
CA ALA A 75 5.04 2.62 -21.79
C ALA A 75 4.18 2.51 -20.53
N TYR A 76 2.86 2.67 -20.67
CA TYR A 76 1.96 2.57 -19.54
C TYR A 76 1.85 1.14 -19.00
N LEU A 77 1.87 0.12 -19.87
CA LEU A 77 1.92 -1.28 -19.43
C LEU A 77 3.19 -1.56 -18.60
N ALA A 78 4.35 -1.04 -19.00
CA ALA A 78 5.59 -1.19 -18.24
C ALA A 78 5.51 -0.52 -16.86
N GLU A 79 4.83 0.63 -16.74
CA GLU A 79 4.56 1.24 -15.43
C GLU A 79 3.68 0.37 -14.53
N LEU A 80 2.65 -0.30 -15.11
CA LEU A 80 1.77 -1.20 -14.38
C LEU A 80 2.49 -2.48 -13.95
N ASP A 81 3.35 -3.04 -14.80
CA ASP A 81 4.18 -4.21 -14.46
C ASP A 81 5.18 -3.88 -13.34
N ALA A 82 5.78 -2.69 -13.36
CA ALA A 82 6.65 -2.22 -12.29
C ALA A 82 5.88 -2.03 -10.98
N PHE A 83 4.67 -1.47 -11.05
CA PHE A 83 3.76 -1.36 -9.90
C PHE A 83 3.40 -2.74 -9.33
N GLU A 84 3.02 -3.70 -10.17
CA GLU A 84 2.71 -5.07 -9.73
C GLU A 84 3.90 -5.73 -9.04
N THR A 85 5.11 -5.57 -9.61
CA THR A 85 6.35 -6.10 -9.03
C THR A 85 6.62 -5.50 -7.65
N GLU A 86 6.41 -4.18 -7.49
CA GLU A 86 6.53 -3.50 -6.20
C GLU A 86 5.53 -4.08 -5.18
N GLN A 87 4.25 -4.24 -5.56
CA GLN A 87 3.22 -4.78 -4.67
C GLN A 87 3.48 -6.24 -4.29
N ALA A 88 3.96 -7.06 -5.23
CA ALA A 88 4.35 -8.44 -4.97
C ALA A 88 5.52 -8.50 -3.99
N ALA A 89 6.54 -7.65 -4.16
CA ALA A 89 7.67 -7.55 -3.25
C ALA A 89 7.25 -7.07 -1.85
N ARG A 90 6.27 -6.16 -1.74
CA ARG A 90 5.71 -5.74 -0.44
C ARG A 90 4.95 -6.88 0.22
N LYS A 91 4.15 -7.63 -0.55
CA LYS A 91 3.39 -8.79 -0.04
C LYS A 91 4.30 -9.94 0.40
N SER A 92 5.42 -10.16 -0.30
CA SER A 92 6.37 -11.25 0.02
C SER A 92 7.17 -11.01 1.30
N ARG A 93 7.26 -9.76 1.80
CA ARG A 93 7.94 -9.43 3.07
C ARG A 93 7.25 -10.07 4.29
N GLY A 94 5.98 -10.46 4.18
CA GLY A 94 5.26 -11.14 5.26
C GLY A 94 4.90 -10.24 6.45
N PHE A 95 5.07 -8.92 6.30
CA PHE A 95 4.64 -7.92 7.26
C PHE A 95 4.11 -6.66 6.54
N TYR A 96 3.22 -5.94 7.20
CA TYR A 96 2.77 -4.63 6.73
C TYR A 96 3.91 -3.62 6.83
N GLU A 97 4.11 -2.81 5.79
CA GLU A 97 5.02 -1.67 5.77
C GLU A 97 4.23 -0.39 5.40
N PRO A 98 4.37 0.71 6.17
CA PRO A 98 3.68 1.95 5.85
C PRO A 98 4.12 2.48 4.48
N ASP A 99 3.20 3.12 3.76
CA ASP A 99 3.58 3.87 2.56
C ASP A 99 4.30 5.14 2.99
N TRP A 100 5.63 5.11 2.97
CA TRP A 100 6.48 6.20 3.43
C TRP A 100 6.22 7.51 2.69
N GLU A 101 5.75 7.45 1.44
CA GLU A 101 5.36 8.64 0.66
C GLU A 101 4.11 9.33 1.22
N THR A 102 3.24 8.59 1.92
CA THR A 102 2.05 9.14 2.60
C THR A 102 2.33 9.56 4.05
N CYS A 103 3.54 9.29 4.54
CA CYS A 103 3.91 9.60 5.92
C CYS A 103 4.67 10.94 5.96
N THR A 104 4.26 11.80 6.87
CA THR A 104 4.94 13.07 7.12
C THR A 104 6.13 12.84 8.05
N HIS A 105 7.33 13.28 7.66
CA HIS A 105 8.47 13.34 8.56
C HIS A 105 8.22 14.39 9.66
N ILE A 106 8.26 13.98 10.92
CA ILE A 106 7.94 14.84 12.07
C ILE A 106 9.12 15.12 12.99
N GLY A 107 10.26 14.45 12.79
CA GLY A 107 11.48 14.74 13.55
C GLY A 107 12.52 13.63 13.47
N GLN A 108 13.67 13.90 14.09
CA GLN A 108 14.76 12.95 14.26
C GLN A 108 15.07 12.76 15.75
N VAL A 109 15.48 11.55 16.11
CA VAL A 109 15.79 11.12 17.48
C VAL A 109 17.00 10.20 17.47
N ALA A 110 17.74 10.12 18.58
CA ALA A 110 18.93 9.29 18.69
C ALA A 110 18.60 7.79 18.69
N ASP A 111 17.51 7.42 19.37
CA ASP A 111 17.12 6.03 19.58
C ASP A 111 15.60 5.89 19.76
N ILE A 112 15.14 4.64 19.88
CA ILE A 112 13.73 4.30 20.05
C ILE A 112 13.18 4.88 21.36
N ALA A 113 13.95 4.85 22.45
CA ALA A 113 13.50 5.36 23.75
C ALA A 113 13.16 6.85 23.68
N GLN A 114 14.02 7.65 23.04
CA GLN A 114 13.76 9.06 22.81
C GLN A 114 12.57 9.29 21.87
N ALA A 115 12.37 8.44 20.86
CA ALA A 115 11.19 8.49 20.00
C ALA A 115 9.91 8.30 20.81
N MET A 116 9.93 7.35 21.73
CA MET A 116 8.82 7.05 22.61
C MET A 116 8.53 8.18 23.59
N ASP A 117 9.55 8.74 24.24
CA ASP A 117 9.35 9.83 25.20
C ASP A 117 8.74 11.08 24.55
N ARG A 118 9.12 11.36 23.29
CA ARG A 118 8.69 12.58 22.59
C ARG A 118 7.34 12.42 21.89
N PHE A 119 7.11 11.27 21.26
CA PHE A 119 5.98 11.09 20.34
C PHE A 119 4.93 10.09 20.85
N TYR A 120 5.22 9.37 21.94
CA TYR A 120 4.27 8.50 22.62
C TYR A 120 3.87 9.07 24.00
N LYS A 121 2.63 8.77 24.42
CA LYS A 121 1.99 9.42 25.57
C LYS A 121 2.59 8.94 26.90
N SER A 122 3.09 9.87 27.71
CA SER A 122 3.74 9.61 29.01
C SER A 122 2.79 9.10 30.10
N ASP A 123 1.50 9.46 30.05
CA ASP A 123 0.45 9.03 30.99
C ASP A 123 0.09 7.54 30.85
N ARG A 124 0.31 6.95 29.67
CA ARG A 124 0.22 5.52 29.47
C ARG A 124 1.42 4.82 30.11
N LEU A 125 2.57 5.54 30.29
CA LEU A 125 3.80 5.24 31.09
C LEU A 125 3.65 4.12 32.13
N ASN A 126 2.63 4.33 32.93
CA ASN A 126 2.62 3.97 34.33
C ASN A 126 1.34 3.19 34.69
N ARG A 127 0.63 2.62 33.70
CA ARG A 127 -0.53 1.76 33.99
C ARG A 127 -0.05 0.35 34.38
N PRO A 128 -0.30 -0.11 35.62
CA PRO A 128 0.03 -1.47 36.01
C PRO A 128 -0.88 -2.44 35.24
N GLY A 129 -0.28 -3.37 34.49
CA GLY A 129 -0.97 -4.56 33.99
C GLY A 129 -1.64 -4.50 32.61
N GLY A 130 -1.21 -3.66 31.66
CA GLY A 130 -1.88 -3.60 30.34
C GLY A 130 -0.96 -3.51 29.15
N THR A 131 -0.61 -4.64 28.53
CA THR A 131 -0.17 -4.77 27.10
C THR A 131 1.12 -4.03 26.71
N ARG A 132 1.69 -3.22 27.60
CA ARG A 132 2.64 -2.15 27.32
C ARG A 132 4.11 -2.58 27.29
N GLU A 133 4.44 -3.56 28.11
CA GLU A 133 5.78 -4.15 28.18
C GLU A 133 6.08 -5.01 26.93
N ARG A 134 5.05 -5.50 26.22
CA ARG A 134 5.19 -6.28 24.98
C ARG A 134 5.50 -5.45 23.73
N LEU A 135 5.19 -4.15 23.71
CA LEU A 135 5.28 -3.30 22.50
C LEU A 135 6.64 -2.61 22.32
N ILE A 136 7.47 -2.58 23.37
CA ILE A 136 8.71 -1.77 23.41
C ILE A 136 9.92 -2.64 23.73
N ALA A 137 9.79 -3.56 24.70
CA ALA A 137 10.90 -4.39 25.16
C ALA A 137 11.28 -5.53 24.18
N SER A 138 10.60 -5.67 23.04
CA SER A 138 10.83 -6.75 22.07
C SER A 138 10.96 -6.25 20.62
N ASN A 139 11.18 -4.95 20.42
CA ASN A 139 11.10 -4.33 19.09
C ASN A 139 12.47 -4.21 18.39
N GLU A 140 13.59 -4.57 19.02
CA GLU A 140 14.90 -4.55 18.34
C GLU A 140 15.01 -5.61 17.25
N GLU A 141 14.58 -6.84 17.53
CA GLU A 141 14.59 -7.92 16.54
C GLU A 141 13.58 -7.66 15.41
N GLU A 142 12.43 -7.08 15.75
CA GLU A 142 11.42 -6.68 14.77
C GLU A 142 11.91 -5.49 13.91
N PHE A 143 12.54 -4.49 14.52
CA PHE A 143 13.15 -3.37 13.83
C PHE A 143 14.32 -3.82 12.94
N ALA A 144 15.18 -4.72 13.44
CA ALA A 144 16.29 -5.29 12.67
C ALA A 144 15.78 -6.10 11.46
N ARG A 145 14.67 -6.83 11.63
CA ARG A 145 14.05 -7.62 10.55
C ARG A 145 13.31 -6.75 9.53
N LYS A 146 12.59 -5.71 9.99
CA LYS A 146 11.68 -4.92 9.15
C LYS A 146 12.33 -3.64 8.59
N GLY A 147 13.41 -3.17 9.21
CA GLY A 147 14.01 -1.86 8.92
C GLY A 147 13.20 -0.66 9.41
N PHE A 148 12.15 -0.88 10.21
CA PHE A 148 11.35 0.17 10.84
C PHE A 148 10.53 -0.42 12.01
N ALA A 149 10.01 0.45 12.89
CA ALA A 149 9.10 0.09 13.98
C ALA A 149 7.92 1.05 14.08
N CYS A 150 6.77 0.54 14.53
CA CYS A 150 5.62 1.36 14.90
C CYS A 150 5.66 1.62 16.41
N ILE A 151 5.74 2.88 16.82
CA ILE A 151 5.84 3.28 18.24
C ILE A 151 4.53 3.85 18.80
N ALA A 152 3.59 4.20 17.92
CA ALA A 152 2.21 4.51 18.29
C ALA A 152 1.28 4.13 17.15
N SER A 153 0.11 3.57 17.45
CA SER A 153 -0.91 3.26 16.45
C SER A 153 -2.03 4.30 16.48
N TYR A 154 -2.88 4.34 15.45
CA TYR A 154 -4.13 5.11 15.45
C TYR A 154 -4.92 4.96 16.76
N HIS A 155 -5.09 3.71 17.24
CA HIS A 155 -5.81 3.39 18.48
C HIS A 155 -5.13 3.94 19.74
N ASP A 156 -3.82 4.14 19.69
CA ASP A 156 -3.02 4.54 20.84
C ASP A 156 -2.65 6.03 20.86
N SER A 157 -2.69 6.69 19.71
CA SER A 157 -2.35 8.09 19.56
C SER A 157 -3.48 9.03 19.97
N VAL A 158 -3.13 10.21 20.46
CA VAL A 158 -4.10 11.27 20.81
C VAL A 158 -4.76 11.87 19.58
N VAL A 159 -3.99 11.95 18.49
CA VAL A 159 -4.35 12.64 17.25
C VAL A 159 -4.97 11.72 16.21
N GLY A 160 -5.15 10.43 16.51
CA GLY A 160 -5.61 9.42 15.56
C GLY A 160 -4.62 9.22 14.41
N ARG A 161 -3.32 9.12 14.70
CA ARG A 161 -2.24 8.88 13.73
C ARG A 161 -1.30 7.78 14.22
N SER A 162 -0.82 6.96 13.31
CA SER A 162 0.26 6.03 13.61
C SER A 162 1.61 6.75 13.51
N ILE A 163 2.52 6.46 14.45
CA ILE A 163 3.87 7.00 14.49
C ILE A 163 4.85 5.85 14.24
N PHE A 164 5.73 6.04 13.26
CA PHE A 164 6.72 5.08 12.82
C PHE A 164 8.12 5.65 12.98
N VAL A 165 9.10 4.78 13.17
CA VAL A 165 10.53 5.10 13.20
C VAL A 165 11.29 4.22 12.22
N ARG A 166 12.29 4.77 11.55
CA ARG A 166 13.21 4.01 10.67
C ARG A 166 14.62 4.60 10.71
N PRO A 167 15.66 3.85 10.30
CA PRO A 167 17.03 4.37 10.25
C PRO A 167 17.15 5.63 9.38
N ALA A 168 18.02 6.53 9.79
CA ALA A 168 18.43 7.72 9.05
C ALA A 168 19.96 7.86 9.10
N ASP A 169 20.52 8.82 8.34
CA ASP A 169 21.97 9.09 8.33
C ASP A 169 22.52 9.34 9.74
N VAL A 170 21.71 9.97 10.61
CA VAL A 170 22.01 10.18 12.02
C VAL A 170 20.80 9.76 12.84
N GLY A 171 20.95 8.70 13.63
CA GLY A 171 19.90 8.17 14.52
C GLY A 171 18.71 7.59 13.76
N LEU A 172 17.50 7.96 14.19
CA LEU A 172 16.23 7.49 13.67
C LEU A 172 15.38 8.67 13.18
N ALA A 173 14.78 8.51 11.99
CA ALA A 173 13.76 9.41 11.48
C ALA A 173 12.38 8.96 11.96
N VAL A 174 11.58 9.92 12.41
CA VAL A 174 10.23 9.71 12.94
C VAL A 174 9.21 10.22 11.93
N TYR A 175 8.22 9.39 11.64
CA TYR A 175 7.18 9.63 10.67
C TYR A 175 5.80 9.50 11.30
N SER A 176 4.87 10.36 10.91
CA SER A 176 3.45 10.24 11.24
C SER A 176 2.68 9.84 10.00
N SER A 177 1.72 8.91 10.12
CA SER A 177 0.74 8.71 9.07
C SER A 177 -0.07 10.00 8.86
N ASN A 178 -0.35 10.35 7.61
CA ASN A 178 -1.38 11.35 7.31
C ASN A 178 -2.75 10.83 7.80
N ARG A 179 -3.71 11.73 8.03
CA ARG A 179 -5.06 11.38 8.56
C ARG A 179 -5.64 10.23 7.74
N ALA A 180 -6.04 9.16 8.44
CA ALA A 180 -7.00 8.19 7.89
C ALA A 180 -8.38 8.86 7.75
#